data_AF-A0A4Q6BPV9-F1
#
_entry.id   AF-A0A4Q6BPV9-F1
#
_cell.length_a   1.000
_cell.length_b   1.000
_cell.length_c   1.000
_cell.angle_alpha   90.00
_cell.angle_beta   90.00
_cell.angle_gamma   90.00
#
_symmetry.space_group_name_H-M   'P 1'
#
loop_
_entity.id
_entity.type
_entity.pdbx_description
1 polymer ?
#
loop_
_entity_poly.entity_id
_entity_poly.type
_entity_poly.pdbx_seq_one_letter_code
_entity_poly.pdbx_strand_id
1 'polypeptide(L)' 'MASTIIGSNITIEGEVQSDDDVVVHGTIRGKLSAKEGVTVESGGQVDADITGGPM' A
#
# COMPACT_ATOMS: atom_id res chain seq x y z
N MET A 1 -15.44 -3.06 6.79
CA MET A 1 -14.61 -2.19 5.93
C MET A 1 -13.31 -1.99 6.68
N ALA A 2 -12.36 -2.91 6.48
CA ALA A 2 -11.07 -2.85 7.12
C ALA A 2 -10.09 -2.32 6.07
N SER A 3 -9.87 -1.01 6.07
CA SER A 3 -8.86 -0.38 5.22
C SER A 3 -7.51 -0.49 5.92
N THR A 4 -6.51 -1.04 5.24
CA THR A 4 -5.14 -1.11 5.75
C THR A 4 -4.50 0.26 5.58
N ILE A 5 -4.17 0.92 6.69
CA ILE A 5 -3.58 2.25 6.68
C ILE A 5 -2.11 2.16 7.09
N ILE A 6 -1.22 2.54 6.19
CA ILE A 6 0.22 2.63 6.44
C ILE A 6 0.53 4.08 6.78
N GLY A 7 0.81 4.35 8.06
CA GLY A 7 1.07 5.69 8.57
C GLY A 7 2.33 6.33 7.97
N SER A 8 2.36 7.66 7.94
CA SER A 8 3.40 8.48 7.27
C SER A 8 4.83 8.33 7.79
N ASN A 9 5.00 7.78 8.99
CA ASN A 9 6.32 7.50 9.58
C ASN A 9 6.67 6.00 9.61
N ILE A 10 5.94 5.20 8.83
CA ILE A 10 6.17 3.77 8.72
C ILE A 10 6.93 3.53 7.41
N THR A 11 8.09 2.89 7.53
CA THR A 11 8.84 2.38 6.40
C THR A 11 8.66 0.87 6.37
N ILE A 12 8.07 0.36 5.29
CA ILE A 12 7.91 -1.08 5.09
C ILE A 12 8.90 -1.53 4.03
N GLU A 13 9.82 -2.42 4.42
CA GLU A 13 10.77 -3.05 3.51
C GLU A 13 10.41 -4.54 3.39
N GLY A 14 9.89 -4.94 2.23
CA GLY A 14 9.46 -6.32 1.99
C GLY A 14 8.26 -6.43 1.05
N GLU A 15 7.39 -7.40 1.33
CA GLU A 15 6.22 -7.72 0.51
C GLU A 15 4.95 -7.51 1.36
N VAL A 16 4.08 -6.62 0.91
CA VAL A 16 2.81 -6.27 1.54
C VAL A 16 1.69 -6.86 0.71
N GLN A 17 0.82 -7.64 1.35
CA GLN A 17 -0.32 -8.27 0.69
C GLN A 17 -1.60 -7.95 1.46
N SER A 18 -2.63 -7.50 0.76
CA SER A 18 -3.91 -7.10 1.32
C SER A 18 -5.06 -7.49 0.39
N ASP A 19 -6.15 -7.98 0.98
CA ASP A 19 -7.34 -8.37 0.24
C ASP A 19 -8.34 -7.20 0.08
N ASP A 20 -8.31 -6.22 0.99
CA ASP A 20 -9.15 -5.01 0.99
C ASP A 20 -8.38 -3.76 0.49
N ASP A 21 -9.01 -2.58 0.59
CA ASP A 21 -8.43 -1.28 0.25
C ASP A 21 -7.19 -0.93 1.09
N VAL A 22 -6.11 -0.52 0.42
CA VAL A 22 -4.84 -0.14 1.07
C VAL A 22 -4.59 1.35 0.90
N VAL A 23 -4.45 2.05 2.02
CA VAL A 23 -4.11 3.48 2.06
C VAL A 23 -2.68 3.67 2.53
N VAL A 24 -1.85 4.26 1.68
CA VAL A 24 -0.43 4.49 1.94
C VAL A 24 -0.18 5.96 2.23
N HIS A 25 0.14 6.29 3.48
CA HIS A 25 0.66 7.62 3.87
C HIS A 25 2.17 7.61 4.07
N GLY A 26 2.78 6.43 4.27
CA GLY A 26 4.21 6.24 4.59
C GLY A 26 5.09 5.86 3.42
N THR A 27 6.23 5.25 3.72
CA THR A 27 7.19 4.78 2.71
C THR A 27 7.11 3.27 2.56
N ILE A 28 7.00 2.79 1.32
CA ILE A 28 6.98 1.36 1.02
C ILE A 28 8.12 1.06 0.06
N ARG A 29 8.90 0.03 0.36
CA ARG A 29 10.01 -0.47 -0.45
C ARG A 29 9.86 -1.97 -0.66
N GLY A 30 9.71 -2.39 -1.91
CA GLY A 30 9.60 -3.82 -2.27
C GLY A 30 8.39 -4.11 -3.14
N LYS A 31 7.36 -4.77 -2.60
CA LYS A 31 6.16 -5.16 -3.36
C LYS A 31 4.89 -4.89 -2.56
N LEU A 32 3.87 -4.37 -3.24
CA LEU A 32 2.55 -4.13 -2.67
C LEU A 32 1.49 -4.76 -3.55
N SER A 33 0.75 -5.72 -3.00
CA SER A 33 -0.36 -6.39 -3.68
C SER A 33 -1.67 -6.12 -2.95
N ALA A 34 -2.61 -5.46 -3.63
CA ALA A 34 -3.96 -5.23 -3.12
C ALA A 34 -5.00 -5.80 -4.12
N LYS A 35 -6.06 -6.45 -3.63
CA LYS A 35 -7.11 -6.99 -4.51
C LYS A 35 -8.19 -5.98 -4.87
N GLU A 36 -8.67 -5.18 -3.92
CA GLU A 36 -9.68 -4.15 -4.20
C GLU A 36 -9.06 -2.90 -4.83
N GLY A 37 -8.16 -2.23 -4.11
CA GLY A 37 -7.66 -0.92 -4.50
C GLY A 37 -6.44 -0.48 -3.70
N VAL A 38 -5.62 0.39 -4.30
CA VAL A 38 -4.47 1.03 -3.66
C VAL A 38 -4.63 2.53 -3.78
N THR A 39 -4.67 3.20 -2.64
CA THR A 39 -4.74 4.65 -2.53
C THR A 39 -3.45 5.16 -1.90
N VAL A 40 -2.70 5.99 -2.63
CA VAL A 40 -1.51 6.66 -2.08
C VAL A 40 -1.90 8.08 -1.69
N GLU A 41 -1.82 8.38 -0.40
CA GLU A 41 -2.15 9.69 0.19
C GLU A 41 -0.97 10.67 0.07
N SER A 42 -1.24 11.95 0.32
CA SER A 42 -0.24 13.02 0.19
C SER A 42 0.94 12.83 1.16
N GLY A 43 2.13 12.59 0.62
CA GLY A 43 3.35 12.30 1.37
C GLY A 43 3.72 10.81 1.41
N GLY A 44 2.85 9.94 0.92
CA GLY A 44 3.16 8.53 0.70
C GLY A 44 4.18 8.35 -0.40
N GLN A 45 5.23 7.59 -0.14
CA GLN A 45 6.28 7.27 -1.11
C GLN A 45 6.31 5.76 -1.34
N VAL A 46 5.93 5.33 -2.54
CA VAL A 46 5.91 3.92 -2.90
C VAL A 46 7.03 3.64 -3.88
N ASP A 47 8.09 3.01 -3.38
CA ASP A 47 9.26 2.55 -4.11
C ASP A 47 9.17 1.01 -4.21
N ALA A 48 8.06 0.54 -4.79
CA ALA A 48 7.67 -0.86 -4.80
C ALA A 48 6.85 -1.23 -6.04
N ASP A 49 6.84 -2.52 -6.40
CA ASP A 49 5.97 -3.07 -7.43
C ASP A 49 4.53 -3.14 -6.90
N ILE A 50 3.68 -2.24 -7.40
CA ILE A 50 2.26 -2.16 -7.04
C ILE A 50 1.45 -3.07 -7.97
N THR A 51 0.78 -4.06 -7.40
CA THR A 51 -0.20 -4.91 -8.09
C THR A 51 -1.56 -4.65 -7.48
N GLY A 52 -2.44 -3.95 -8.20
CA GLY A 52 -3.76 -3.59 -7.70
C GLY A 52 -4.79 -3.44 -8.80
N GLY A 53 -5.99 -3.97 -8.56
CA GLY A 53 -7.17 -3.76 -9.38
C GLY A 53 -7.98 -5.03 -9.64
N PRO A 54 -9.33 -4.93 -9.70
CA PRO A 54 -10.15 -5.99 -10.26
C PRO A 54 -9.87 -6.07 -11.77
N MET A 55 -9.39 -7.22 -12.25
CA MET A 55 -9.45 -7.53 -13.68
C MET A 55 -10.89 -7.67 -14.15
#